data_AF-A0A9D9ND08-F1
#
_entry.id   AF-A0A9D9ND08-F1
#
_cell.length_a   1.000
_cell.length_b   1.000
_cell.length_c   1.000
_cell.angle_alpha   90.00
_cell.angle_beta   90.00
_cell.angle_gamma   90.00
#
_symmetry.space_group_name_H-M   'P 1'
#
loop_
_entity.id
_entity.type
_entity.pdbx_description
1 polymer ?
#
loop_
_entity_poly.entity_id
_entity_poly.type
_entity_poly.pdbx_seq_one_letter_code
_entity_poly.pdbx_strand_id
1 'polypeptide(L)'
;MLETFDTIYYTSLFLLGGYISQQIVENAYPSGDDTPSAKMLLRYLFFSLVIFTVSYPAILFLTSEFSETTKLEELLLSLIPLCFSSIIVGLVRRKYVKYIMERGRSIIPLFSAWDRAFYSLTKAYLKVKLKSGSEIFGCIDSSAYISDGRRNEPGIWFSLYYVSDSGKWIKQDNESILISRSNIEYIRIINIKEGKDAALVAEAERKKRS
;
A
#
# COMPACT_ATOMS: atom_id res chain seq x y z
N MET A 1 29.91 -17.23 -29.66
CA MET A 1 29.86 -17.73 -28.26
C MET A 1 30.25 -16.64 -27.26
N LEU A 2 31.34 -15.90 -27.52
CA LEU A 2 31.73 -14.71 -26.72
C LEU A 2 30.64 -13.62 -26.69
N GLU A 3 30.05 -13.27 -27.84
CA GLU A 3 28.99 -12.24 -27.90
C GLU A 3 27.74 -12.55 -27.06
N THR A 4 27.39 -13.83 -26.95
CA THR A 4 26.27 -14.28 -26.12
C THR A 4 26.57 -14.09 -24.64
N PHE A 5 27.81 -14.33 -24.23
CA PHE A 5 28.26 -14.16 -22.86
C PHE A 5 28.30 -12.69 -22.47
N ASP A 6 28.81 -11.82 -23.36
CA ASP A 6 28.88 -10.37 -23.13
C ASP A 6 27.47 -9.79 -22.98
N THR A 7 26.53 -10.21 -23.84
CA THR A 7 25.13 -9.77 -23.75
C THR A 7 24.49 -10.16 -22.42
N ILE A 8 24.69 -11.40 -21.96
CA ILE A 8 24.17 -11.88 -20.67
C ILE A 8 24.81 -11.11 -19.52
N TYR A 9 26.12 -10.86 -19.60
CA TYR A 9 26.89 -10.14 -18.60
C TYR A 9 26.40 -8.71 -18.41
N TYR A 10 26.30 -7.93 -19.50
CA TYR A 10 25.83 -6.54 -19.45
C TYR A 10 24.35 -6.45 -19.05
N THR A 11 23.51 -7.38 -19.51
CA THR A 11 22.10 -7.43 -19.10
C THR A 11 21.96 -7.71 -17.60
N SER A 12 22.77 -8.63 -17.07
CA SER A 12 22.78 -8.96 -15.64
C SER A 12 23.26 -7.77 -14.81
N LEU A 13 24.34 -7.10 -15.20
CA LEU A 13 24.84 -5.89 -14.54
C LEU A 13 23.79 -4.78 -14.53
N PHE A 14 23.13 -4.56 -15.67
CA PHE A 14 22.09 -3.54 -15.80
C PHE A 14 20.91 -3.81 -14.86
N LEU A 15 20.41 -5.05 -14.83
CA LEU A 15 19.29 -5.44 -13.96
C LEU A 15 19.68 -5.45 -12.47
N LEU A 16 20.91 -5.84 -12.15
CA LEU A 16 21.40 -5.92 -10.77
C LEU A 16 21.36 -4.55 -10.08
N GLY A 17 21.70 -3.47 -10.78
CA GLY A 17 21.62 -2.11 -10.23
C GLY A 17 20.20 -1.67 -9.88
N GLY A 18 19.24 -1.98 -10.75
CA GLY A 18 17.81 -1.73 -10.49
C GLY A 18 17.29 -2.56 -9.32
N TYR A 19 17.69 -3.83 -9.24
CA TYR A 19 17.34 -4.73 -8.15
C TYR A 19 17.85 -4.22 -6.79
N ILE A 20 19.14 -3.89 -6.68
CA ILE A 20 19.74 -3.38 -5.44
C ILE A 20 19.03 -2.10 -5.00
N SER A 21 18.79 -1.19 -5.93
CA SER A 21 18.11 0.08 -5.63
C SER A 21 16.69 -0.13 -5.14
N GLN A 22 15.95 -1.03 -5.77
CA GLN A 22 14.63 -1.39 -5.31
C GLN A 22 14.67 -2.01 -3.91
N GLN A 23 15.63 -2.88 -3.60
CA GLN A 23 15.79 -3.44 -2.25
C GLN A 23 16.10 -2.35 -1.22
N ILE A 24 16.94 -1.38 -1.54
CA ILE A 24 17.22 -0.25 -0.63
C ILE A 24 15.94 0.58 -0.42
N VAL A 25 15.17 0.84 -1.49
CA VAL A 25 13.88 1.56 -1.40
C VAL A 25 12.85 0.77 -0.60
N GLU A 26 12.73 -0.54 -0.80
CA GLU A 26 11.79 -1.41 -0.08
C GLU A 26 12.17 -1.53 1.40
N ASN A 27 13.45 -1.60 1.73
CA ASN A 27 13.94 -1.60 3.10
C ASN A 27 13.72 -0.23 3.78
N ALA A 28 13.89 0.87 3.06
CA ALA A 28 13.63 2.21 3.56
C ALA A 28 12.12 2.53 3.66
N TYR A 29 11.32 1.96 2.76
CA TYR A 29 9.88 2.14 2.61
C TYR A 29 9.21 0.79 2.35
N PRO A 30 8.94 0.01 3.42
CA PRO A 30 8.24 -1.27 3.29
C PRO A 30 6.89 -1.02 2.65
N SER A 31 6.80 -1.34 1.37
CA SER A 31 5.59 -1.24 0.57
C SER A 31 4.90 -2.59 0.71
N GLY A 32 3.77 -2.63 1.42
CA GLY A 32 3.02 -3.87 1.68
C GLY A 32 2.32 -4.46 0.45
N ASP A 33 2.77 -4.13 -0.76
CA ASP A 33 2.15 -4.56 -2.01
C ASP A 33 2.73 -5.89 -2.48
N ASP A 34 1.88 -6.91 -2.59
CA ASP A 34 2.15 -8.10 -3.39
C ASP A 34 2.05 -7.71 -4.88
N THR A 35 3.07 -7.02 -5.39
CA THR A 35 3.10 -6.70 -6.82
C THR A 35 3.35 -7.97 -7.65
N PRO A 36 2.51 -8.27 -8.64
CA PRO A 36 2.74 -9.40 -9.53
C PRO A 36 4.12 -9.30 -10.20
N SER A 37 4.79 -10.45 -10.39
CA SER A 37 6.21 -10.55 -10.81
C SER A 37 6.55 -9.72 -12.06
N ALA A 38 5.63 -9.58 -13.00
CA ALA A 38 5.80 -8.74 -14.19
C ALA A 38 5.96 -7.24 -13.87
N LYS A 39 5.24 -6.73 -12.87
CA LYS A 39 5.38 -5.34 -12.40
C LYS A 39 6.69 -5.14 -11.65
N MET A 40 7.22 -6.19 -11.03
CA MET A 40 8.50 -6.17 -10.33
C MET A 40 9.66 -5.99 -11.32
N LEU A 41 9.65 -6.74 -12.44
CA LEU A 41 10.65 -6.59 -13.49
C LEU A 41 10.63 -5.21 -14.14
N LEU A 42 9.44 -4.64 -14.39
CA LEU A 42 9.30 -3.28 -14.90
C LEU A 42 9.84 -2.23 -13.91
N ARG A 43 9.64 -2.43 -12.60
CA ARG A 43 10.22 -1.57 -11.56
C ARG A 43 11.74 -1.64 -11.56
N TYR A 44 12.33 -2.84 -11.65
CA TYR A 44 13.78 -2.99 -11.77
C TYR A 44 14.32 -2.26 -12.99
N LEU A 45 13.71 -2.45 -14.15
CA LEU A 45 14.09 -1.74 -15.38
C LEU A 45 14.00 -0.22 -15.21
N PHE A 46 12.93 0.27 -14.60
CA PHE A 46 12.76 1.70 -14.35
C PHE A 46 13.88 2.25 -13.45
N PHE A 47 14.16 1.58 -12.32
CA PHE A 47 15.25 2.01 -11.43
C PHE A 47 16.61 1.92 -12.13
N SER A 48 16.89 0.84 -12.86
CA SER A 48 18.11 0.70 -13.66
C SER A 48 18.29 1.86 -14.64
N LEU A 49 17.24 2.23 -15.38
CA LEU A 49 17.28 3.36 -16.32
C LEU A 49 17.56 4.69 -15.62
N VAL A 50 16.89 4.96 -14.51
CA VAL A 50 17.10 6.20 -13.74
C VAL A 50 18.54 6.29 -13.25
N ILE A 51 19.06 5.21 -12.66
CA ILE A 51 20.43 5.17 -12.14
C ILE A 51 21.41 5.35 -13.28
N PHE A 52 21.25 4.61 -14.38
CA PHE A 52 22.14 4.75 -15.54
C PHE A 52 22.13 6.17 -16.08
N THR A 53 20.96 6.78 -16.22
CA THR A 53 20.82 8.16 -16.72
C THR A 53 21.55 9.15 -15.81
N VAL A 54 21.42 9.01 -14.49
CA VAL A 54 22.09 9.89 -13.52
C VAL A 54 23.60 9.63 -13.46
N SER A 55 24.02 8.37 -13.65
CA SER A 55 25.44 7.96 -13.59
C SER A 55 26.19 8.24 -14.90
N TYR A 56 25.47 8.37 -16.01
CA TYR A 56 26.05 8.47 -17.35
C TYR A 56 27.05 9.63 -17.52
N PRO A 57 26.81 10.85 -17.00
CA PRO A 57 27.80 11.92 -17.08
C PRO A 57 29.12 11.58 -16.38
N ALA A 58 29.07 10.88 -15.24
CA ALA A 58 30.27 10.45 -14.52
C ALA A 58 31.02 9.36 -15.29
N ILE A 59 30.29 8.43 -15.93
CA ILE A 59 30.87 7.42 -16.82
C ILE A 59 31.58 8.11 -17.99
N LEU A 60 30.91 9.05 -18.68
CA LEU A 60 31.50 9.80 -19.80
C LEU A 60 32.78 10.53 -19.40
N PHE A 61 32.75 11.24 -18.27
CA PHE A 61 33.91 11.98 -17.76
C PHE A 61 35.11 11.06 -17.47
N LEU A 62 34.86 9.87 -16.90
CA LEU A 62 35.93 8.91 -16.64
C LEU A 62 36.44 8.29 -17.94
N THR A 63 35.56 7.92 -18.86
CA THR A 63 35.96 7.32 -20.15
C THR A 63 36.72 8.29 -21.06
N SER A 64 36.56 9.61 -20.90
CA SER A 64 37.35 10.59 -21.65
C SER A 64 38.81 10.69 -21.18
N GLU A 65 39.10 10.28 -19.95
CA GLU A 65 40.46 10.32 -19.36
C GLU A 65 41.25 9.03 -19.58
N PHE A 66 40.57 7.89 -19.80
CA PHE A 66 41.20 6.59 -20.05
C PHE A 66 41.08 6.21 -21.53
N SER A 67 42.16 6.37 -22.31
CA SER A 67 42.14 6.11 -23.77
C SER A 67 42.20 4.63 -24.15
N GLU A 68 42.68 3.76 -23.26
CA GLU A 68 42.70 2.30 -23.42
C GLU A 68 42.16 1.65 -22.15
N THR A 69 40.89 1.27 -22.15
CA THR A 69 40.27 0.64 -20.99
C THR A 69 40.63 -0.84 -20.92
N THR A 70 41.29 -1.24 -19.83
CA THR A 70 41.44 -2.66 -19.50
C THR A 70 40.09 -3.26 -19.07
N LYS A 71 39.91 -4.58 -19.20
CA LYS A 71 38.69 -5.27 -18.71
C LYS A 71 38.41 -5.02 -17.22
N LEU A 72 39.45 -4.72 -16.44
CA LEU A 72 39.32 -4.39 -15.02
C LEU A 72 38.75 -2.97 -14.82
N GLU A 73 39.09 -2.03 -15.69
CA GLU A 73 38.51 -0.68 -15.69
C GLU A 73 37.06 -0.69 -16.14
N GLU A 74 36.68 -1.50 -17.12
CA GLU A 74 35.28 -1.71 -17.51
C GLU A 74 34.44 -2.24 -16.35
N LEU A 75 35.00 -3.20 -15.59
CA LEU A 75 34.36 -3.72 -14.38
C LEU A 75 34.20 -2.61 -13.33
N LEU A 76 35.23 -1.80 -13.09
CA LEU A 76 35.17 -0.69 -12.12
C LEU A 76 34.16 0.39 -12.55
N LEU A 77 34.09 0.74 -13.83
CA LEU A 77 33.11 1.65 -14.41
C LEU A 77 31.68 1.13 -14.21
N SER A 78 31.47 -0.19 -14.30
CA SER A 78 30.15 -0.82 -14.06
C SER A 78 29.68 -0.75 -12.61
N LEU A 79 30.57 -0.49 -11.65
CA LEU A 79 30.22 -0.31 -10.23
C LEU A 79 29.74 1.10 -9.89
N ILE A 80 30.00 2.09 -10.76
CA ILE A 80 29.62 3.49 -10.52
C ILE A 80 28.10 3.64 -10.34
N PRO A 81 27.24 3.08 -11.22
CA PRO A 81 25.79 3.08 -11.01
C PRO A 81 25.36 2.51 -9.66
N LEU A 82 26.02 1.46 -9.17
CA LEU A 82 25.73 0.84 -7.88
C LEU A 82 26.04 1.79 -6.71
N CYS A 83 27.19 2.47 -6.75
CA CYS A 83 27.54 3.47 -5.75
C CYS A 83 26.56 4.65 -5.75
N PHE A 84 26.20 5.16 -6.94
CA PHE A 84 25.23 6.24 -7.08
C PHE A 84 23.85 5.86 -6.57
N SER A 85 23.40 4.62 -6.78
CA SER A 85 22.11 4.18 -6.25
C SER A 85 22.01 4.28 -4.73
N SER A 86 23.07 3.89 -4.03
CA SER A 86 23.14 3.92 -2.57
C SER A 86 23.17 5.36 -2.05
N ILE A 87 23.90 6.23 -2.74
CA ILE A 87 24.02 7.66 -2.42
C ILE A 87 22.68 8.38 -2.66
N ILE A 88 22.03 8.15 -3.80
CA ILE A 88 20.74 8.78 -4.12
C ILE A 88 19.69 8.37 -3.09
N VAL A 89 19.56 7.08 -2.78
CA VAL A 89 18.56 6.65 -1.79
C VAL A 89 18.89 7.15 -0.39
N GLY A 90 20.18 7.23 -0.03
CA GLY A 90 20.62 7.80 1.25
C GLY A 90 20.40 9.32 1.35
N LEU A 91 20.61 10.07 0.26
CA LEU A 91 20.49 11.53 0.21
C LEU A 91 19.04 11.98 0.08
N VAL A 92 18.18 11.22 -0.61
CA VAL A 92 16.76 11.56 -0.70
C VAL A 92 16.12 11.27 0.66
N ARG A 93 16.17 12.29 1.53
CA ARG A 93 15.61 12.27 2.89
C ARG A 93 14.20 11.69 2.86
N ARG A 94 13.86 10.95 3.92
CA ARG A 94 12.56 10.30 4.15
C ARG A 94 11.34 11.14 3.78
N LYS A 95 11.42 12.47 3.97
CA LYS A 95 10.37 13.42 3.61
C LYS A 95 10.17 13.61 2.10
N TYR A 96 11.22 13.62 1.29
CA TYR A 96 11.11 13.90 -0.16
C TYR A 96 10.63 12.68 -0.94
N VAL A 97 11.14 11.48 -0.66
CA VAL A 97 10.56 10.26 -1.26
C VAL A 97 9.11 10.12 -0.85
N LYS A 98 8.80 10.28 0.45
CA LYS A 98 7.42 10.25 0.94
C LYS A 98 6.56 11.30 0.24
N TYR A 99 7.04 12.54 0.07
CA TYR A 99 6.32 13.59 -0.63
C TYR A 99 6.07 13.28 -2.11
N ILE A 100 7.08 12.80 -2.84
CA ILE A 100 6.95 12.41 -4.26
C ILE A 100 6.02 11.21 -4.39
N MET A 101 6.16 10.20 -3.53
CA MET A 101 5.28 9.03 -3.51
C MET A 101 3.85 9.41 -3.12
N GLU A 102 3.63 10.25 -2.12
CA GLU A 102 2.31 10.75 -1.69
C GLU A 102 1.63 11.60 -2.76
N ARG A 103 2.40 12.40 -3.49
CA ARG A 103 1.88 13.16 -4.64
C ARG A 103 1.58 12.24 -5.83
N GLY A 104 2.35 11.15 -5.97
CA GLY A 104 2.03 10.03 -6.87
C GLY A 104 0.87 9.14 -6.37
N ARG A 105 0.54 9.15 -5.07
CA ARG A 105 -0.60 8.41 -4.49
C ARG A 105 -1.94 8.97 -4.96
N SER A 106 -2.02 10.23 -5.39
CA SER A 106 -3.25 10.75 -6.02
C SER A 106 -3.53 10.12 -7.39
N ILE A 107 -2.57 9.40 -7.96
CA ILE A 107 -2.68 8.67 -9.23
C ILE A 107 -2.81 7.16 -8.98
N ILE A 108 -2.75 6.69 -7.72
CA ILE A 108 -3.08 5.31 -7.38
C ILE A 108 -4.61 5.19 -7.46
N PRO A 109 -5.15 4.36 -8.37
CA PRO A 109 -6.57 4.06 -8.37
C PRO A 109 -7.00 3.61 -6.98
N LEU A 110 -8.11 4.16 -6.47
CA LEU A 110 -8.90 3.48 -5.44
C LEU A 110 -9.27 2.11 -6.01
N PHE A 111 -8.45 1.10 -5.72
CA PHE A 111 -8.44 -0.16 -6.49
C PHE A 111 -9.56 -1.10 -6.11
N SER A 112 -10.19 -0.92 -4.94
CA SER A 112 -11.30 -1.76 -4.52
C SER A 112 -12.60 -0.96 -4.32
N ALA A 113 -13.72 -1.55 -4.74
CA ALA A 113 -15.05 -1.03 -4.41
C ALA A 113 -15.27 -0.93 -2.90
N TRP A 114 -14.53 -1.73 -2.12
CA TRP A 114 -14.48 -1.69 -0.67
C TRP A 114 -13.92 -0.35 -0.18
N ASP A 115 -12.73 0.05 -0.61
CA ASP A 115 -12.12 1.33 -0.22
C ASP A 115 -13.00 2.50 -0.61
N ARG A 116 -13.59 2.44 -1.82
CA ARG A 116 -14.50 3.50 -2.29
C ARG A 116 -15.76 3.61 -1.44
N ALA A 117 -16.31 2.50 -0.95
CA ALA A 117 -17.52 2.51 -0.14
C ALA A 117 -17.31 3.18 1.22
N PHE A 118 -16.09 3.16 1.74
CA PHE A 118 -15.78 3.72 3.07
C PHE A 118 -14.92 4.98 3.04
N TYR A 119 -14.33 5.35 1.90
CA TYR A 119 -13.42 6.50 1.79
C TYR A 119 -14.04 7.83 2.24
N SER A 120 -15.33 8.05 1.98
CA SER A 120 -16.02 9.30 2.31
C SER A 120 -16.67 9.30 3.70
N LEU A 121 -16.54 8.23 4.48
CA LEU A 121 -17.22 8.10 5.77
C LEU A 121 -16.31 8.61 6.89
N THR A 122 -16.50 9.87 7.30
CA THR A 122 -15.79 10.46 8.45
C THR A 122 -16.35 9.99 9.79
N LYS A 123 -17.68 9.79 9.87
CA LYS A 123 -18.37 9.17 11.00
C LYS A 123 -19.65 8.50 10.53
N ALA A 124 -19.78 7.20 10.74
CA ALA A 124 -20.94 6.44 10.28
C ALA A 124 -21.26 5.27 11.21
N TYR A 125 -22.53 5.10 11.53
CA TYR A 125 -23.00 3.93 12.27
C TYR A 125 -23.23 2.77 11.31
N LEU A 126 -22.85 1.58 11.72
CA LEU A 126 -22.88 0.37 10.91
C LEU A 126 -23.65 -0.72 11.62
N LYS A 127 -24.46 -1.44 10.86
CA LYS A 127 -24.95 -2.78 11.21
C LYS A 127 -24.27 -3.79 10.30
N VAL A 128 -23.45 -4.66 10.87
CA VAL A 128 -22.72 -5.72 10.18
C VAL A 128 -23.43 -7.03 10.46
N LYS A 129 -23.91 -7.72 9.43
CA LYS A 129 -24.42 -9.08 9.55
C LYS A 129 -23.33 -10.07 9.17
N LEU A 130 -23.03 -11.01 10.04
CA LEU A 130 -22.07 -12.09 9.80
C LEU A 130 -22.74 -13.27 9.09
N LYS A 131 -21.95 -14.06 8.37
CA LYS A 131 -22.42 -15.30 7.72
C LYS A 131 -22.95 -16.34 8.71
N SER A 132 -22.54 -16.26 9.97
CA SER A 132 -23.11 -17.05 11.08
C SER A 132 -24.56 -16.66 11.43
N GLY A 133 -25.07 -15.56 10.89
CA GLY A 133 -26.38 -14.99 11.20
C GLY A 133 -26.38 -13.98 12.35
N SER A 134 -25.27 -13.82 13.08
CA SER A 134 -25.16 -12.81 14.14
C SER A 134 -25.04 -11.39 13.57
N GLU A 135 -25.56 -10.42 14.31
CA GLU A 135 -25.53 -9.00 13.95
C GLU A 135 -24.65 -8.24 14.94
N ILE A 136 -23.74 -7.41 14.42
CA ILE A 136 -22.83 -6.57 15.18
C ILE A 136 -23.11 -5.12 14.83
N PHE A 137 -23.19 -4.27 15.84
CA PHE A 137 -23.42 -2.84 15.70
C PHE A 137 -22.15 -2.10 16.08
N GLY A 138 -21.82 -1.05 15.32
CA GLY A 138 -20.68 -0.22 15.65
C GLY A 138 -20.65 1.11 14.93
N CYS A 139 -19.58 1.86 15.17
CA CYS A 139 -19.37 3.16 14.56
C CYS A 139 -17.98 3.22 13.94
N ILE A 140 -17.92 3.61 12.67
CA ILE A 140 -16.71 4.15 12.05
C ILE A 140 -16.55 5.56 12.60
N ASP A 141 -15.45 5.80 13.31
CA ASP A 141 -14.99 7.12 13.74
C ASP A 141 -13.51 7.29 13.36
N SER A 142 -12.85 8.33 13.87
CA SER A 142 -11.43 8.58 13.57
C SER A 142 -10.47 7.48 14.04
N SER A 143 -10.93 6.56 14.90
CA SER A 143 -10.14 5.40 15.30
C SER A 143 -10.31 4.25 14.31
N ALA A 144 -11.48 4.08 13.69
CA ALA A 144 -11.78 2.94 12.85
C ALA A 144 -10.78 2.74 11.69
N TYR A 145 -10.46 1.48 11.41
CA TYR A 145 -9.51 1.09 10.37
C TYR A 145 -10.16 0.11 9.40
N ILE A 146 -9.96 0.35 8.11
CA ILE A 146 -10.53 -0.47 7.05
C ILE A 146 -9.37 -0.98 6.23
N SER A 147 -9.17 -2.30 6.30
CA SER A 147 -8.12 -2.98 5.58
C SER A 147 -8.65 -3.44 4.23
N ASP A 148 -7.98 -3.04 3.14
CA ASP A 148 -8.19 -3.60 1.79
C ASP A 148 -7.52 -4.98 1.64
N GLY A 149 -6.79 -5.42 2.66
CA GLY A 149 -6.35 -6.80 2.83
C GLY A 149 -5.22 -7.24 1.91
N ARG A 150 -4.34 -6.34 1.48
CA ARG A 150 -3.22 -6.68 0.58
C ARG A 150 -2.23 -7.73 1.12
N ARG A 151 -2.27 -8.07 2.41
CA ARG A 151 -1.41 -9.11 3.01
C ARG A 151 -2.11 -10.11 3.93
N ASN A 152 -3.35 -9.85 4.34
CA ASN A 152 -4.15 -10.69 5.23
C ASN A 152 -5.60 -10.25 5.09
N GLU A 153 -6.53 -11.18 5.28
CA GLU A 153 -7.95 -11.03 4.94
C GLU A 153 -8.47 -9.60 5.16
N PRO A 154 -9.00 -8.93 4.12
CA PRO A 154 -9.56 -7.58 4.25
C PRO A 154 -10.61 -7.57 5.36
N GLY A 155 -10.74 -6.47 6.08
CA GLY A 155 -11.61 -6.43 7.26
C GLY A 155 -11.92 -5.01 7.72
N ILE A 156 -12.82 -4.90 8.69
CA ILE A 156 -13.22 -3.62 9.28
C ILE A 156 -12.96 -3.68 10.78
N TRP A 157 -12.21 -2.71 11.26
CA TRP A 157 -12.01 -2.41 12.67
C TRP A 157 -12.84 -1.20 13.07
N PHE A 158 -13.71 -1.34 14.06
CA PHE A 158 -14.58 -0.25 14.52
C PHE A 158 -14.96 -0.40 16.00
N SER A 159 -15.39 0.72 16.61
CA SER A 159 -15.89 0.74 17.99
C SER A 159 -17.23 0.00 18.09
N LEU A 160 -17.35 -0.91 19.05
CA LEU A 160 -18.58 -1.66 19.31
C LEU A 160 -19.65 -0.79 19.97
N TYR A 161 -20.89 -1.00 19.54
CA TYR A 161 -22.07 -0.38 20.10
C TYR A 161 -23.13 -1.46 20.33
N TYR A 162 -24.01 -1.23 21.29
CA TYR A 162 -25.27 -1.94 21.39
C TYR A 162 -26.43 -0.96 21.29
N VAL A 163 -27.55 -1.45 20.79
CA VAL A 163 -28.79 -0.68 20.71
C VAL A 163 -29.60 -0.98 21.97
N SER A 164 -29.85 0.05 22.78
CA SER A 164 -30.71 -0.09 23.96
C SER A 164 -32.15 -0.37 23.57
N ASP A 165 -32.98 -0.80 24.54
CA ASP A 165 -34.43 -0.97 24.33
C ASP A 165 -35.16 0.31 23.91
N SER A 166 -34.52 1.46 24.13
CA SER A 166 -34.95 2.79 23.70
C SER A 166 -34.41 3.22 22.33
N GLY A 167 -33.72 2.32 21.62
CA GLY A 167 -33.11 2.57 20.31
C GLY A 167 -31.83 3.40 20.34
N LYS A 168 -31.33 3.76 21.52
CA LYS A 168 -30.10 4.55 21.64
C LYS A 168 -28.88 3.67 21.40
N TRP A 169 -27.96 4.19 20.60
CA TRP A 169 -26.67 3.57 20.37
C TRP A 169 -25.76 3.91 21.55
N ILE A 170 -25.43 2.91 22.36
CA ILE A 170 -24.55 3.06 23.51
C ILE A 170 -23.20 2.44 23.15
N LYS A 171 -22.14 3.24 23.25
CA LYS A 171 -20.77 2.78 23.00
C LYS A 171 -20.39 1.78 24.09
N GLN A 172 -19.81 0.66 23.69
CA GLN A 172 -19.19 -0.26 24.64
C GLN A 172 -17.77 0.23 24.92
N ASP A 173 -17.49 0.53 26.18
CA ASP A 173 -16.22 1.19 26.56
C ASP A 173 -15.02 0.33 26.17
N ASN A 174 -14.07 0.96 25.45
CA ASN A 174 -12.81 0.37 24.97
C ASN A 174 -12.91 -0.92 24.15
N GLU A 175 -14.10 -1.29 23.69
CA GLU A 175 -14.27 -2.45 22.83
C GLU A 175 -14.28 -2.03 21.37
N SER A 176 -13.27 -2.48 20.63
CA SER A 176 -13.22 -2.39 19.18
C SER A 176 -12.97 -3.77 18.62
N ILE A 177 -13.66 -4.11 17.55
CA ILE A 177 -13.60 -5.44 16.96
C ILE A 177 -13.06 -5.35 15.54
N LEU A 178 -12.17 -6.27 15.19
CA LEU A 178 -11.77 -6.51 13.81
C LEU A 178 -12.62 -7.66 13.25
N ILE A 179 -13.39 -7.38 12.20
CA ILE A 179 -14.17 -8.39 11.50
C ILE A 179 -13.55 -8.62 10.13
N SER A 180 -13.16 -9.87 9.86
CA SER A 180 -12.71 -10.27 8.53
C SER A 180 -13.88 -10.22 7.54
N ARG A 181 -13.63 -9.68 6.34
CA ARG A 181 -14.56 -9.62 5.21
C ARG A 181 -15.08 -11.01 4.82
N SER A 182 -14.29 -12.06 5.00
CA SER A 182 -14.70 -13.44 4.74
C SER A 182 -15.89 -13.86 5.60
N ASN A 183 -16.05 -13.26 6.79
CA ASN A 183 -17.13 -13.51 7.74
C ASN A 183 -18.33 -12.58 7.59
N ILE A 184 -18.22 -11.53 6.77
CA ILE A 184 -19.28 -10.53 6.58
C ILE A 184 -20.23 -11.00 5.48
N GLU A 185 -21.54 -11.03 5.78
CA GLU A 185 -22.60 -11.27 4.80
C GLU A 185 -22.99 -9.95 4.12
N TYR A 186 -23.30 -8.91 4.90
CA TYR A 186 -23.50 -7.55 4.42
C TYR A 186 -23.21 -6.50 5.48
N ILE A 187 -23.03 -5.26 5.02
CA ILE A 187 -22.88 -4.08 5.88
C ILE A 187 -23.96 -3.08 5.49
N ARG A 188 -24.72 -2.64 6.48
CA ARG A 188 -25.69 -1.56 6.31
C ARG A 188 -25.18 -0.31 7.03
N ILE A 189 -24.93 0.74 6.26
CA ILE A 189 -24.62 2.06 6.81
C ILE A 189 -25.94 2.69 7.28
N ILE A 190 -25.98 3.09 8.54
CA ILE A 190 -27.12 3.73 9.17
C ILE A 190 -26.81 5.22 9.27
N ASN A 191 -27.51 6.00 8.46
CA ASN A 191 -27.37 7.45 8.44
C ASN A 191 -28.17 8.02 9.61
N ILE A 192 -27.56 8.09 10.80
CA ILE A 192 -28.19 8.75 11.95
C ILE A 192 -28.13 10.27 11.71
N LYS A 193 -29.00 10.77 10.82
CA LYS A 193 -29.43 12.16 10.85
C LYS A 193 -30.30 12.30 12.09
N GLU A 194 -29.71 12.84 13.15
CA GLU A 194 -30.40 13.42 14.32
C GLU A 194 -31.71 12.70 14.70
N GLY A 195 -31.57 11.57 15.42
CA GLY A 195 -32.64 11.05 16.28
C GLY A 195 -33.80 10.28 15.64
N LYS A 196 -33.98 10.26 14.31
CA LYS A 196 -35.14 9.57 13.69
C LYS A 196 -34.93 8.09 13.34
N ASP A 197 -33.70 7.64 13.06
CA ASP A 197 -33.45 6.26 12.61
C ASP A 197 -33.22 5.24 13.74
N ALA A 198 -32.86 5.73 14.93
CA ALA A 198 -32.71 4.90 16.14
C ALA A 198 -34.01 4.16 16.52
N ALA A 199 -35.16 4.83 16.39
CA ALA A 199 -36.46 4.27 16.68
C ALA A 199 -36.89 3.20 15.65
N LEU A 200 -36.60 3.42 14.36
CA LEU A 200 -36.90 2.46 13.29
C LEU A 200 -36.08 1.17 13.42
N VAL A 201 -34.83 1.25 13.87
CA VAL A 201 -33.99 0.08 14.15
C VAL A 201 -34.54 -0.71 15.34
N ALA A 202 -34.91 -0.02 16.43
CA ALA A 202 -35.50 -0.66 17.61
C ALA A 202 -36.86 -1.31 17.32
N GLU A 203 -37.69 -0.67 16.50
CA GLU A 203 -39.01 -1.19 16.12
C GLU A 203 -38.90 -2.41 15.18
N ALA A 204 -37.94 -2.41 14.26
CA ALA A 204 -37.65 -3.56 13.40
C ALA A 204 -37.14 -4.77 14.21
N GLU A 205 -36.41 -4.54 15.30
CA GLU A 205 -35.95 -5.61 16.20
C GLU A 205 -37.05 -6.14 17.10
N ARG A 206 -37.98 -5.28 17.57
CA ARG A 206 -39.18 -5.73 18.28
C ARG A 206 -40.06 -6.63 17.42
N LYS A 207 -40.28 -6.28 16.15
CA LYS A 207 -41.06 -7.10 15.20
C LYS A 207 -40.42 -8.43 14.82
N LYS A 208 -39.12 -8.62 15.02
CA LYS A 208 -38.44 -9.92 14.81
C LYS A 208 -38.53 -10.84 16.04
N ARG A 209 -38.84 -10.30 17.22
CA ARG A 209 -38.94 -11.06 18.48
C ARG A 209 -40.38 -11.41 18.87
N SER A 210 -41.38 -10.84 18.20
CA SER A 210 -42.80 -11.19 18.27
C SER A 210 -43.17 -12.19 17.19
#